data_AF-A0A2V8PND7-F1
#
_entry.id   AF-A0A2V8PND7-F1
#
_cell.length_a   1.000
_cell.length_b   1.000
_cell.length_c   1.000
_cell.angle_alpha   90.00
_cell.angle_beta   90.00
_cell.angle_gamma   90.00
#
_symmetry.space_group_name_H-M   'P 1'
#
loop_
_entity.id
_entity.type
_entity.pdbx_description
1 polymer ?
#
loop_
_entity_poly.entity_id
_entity_poly.type
_entity_poly.pdbx_seq_one_letter_code
_entity_poly.pdbx_strand_id
1 'polypeptide(L)'
;MKSAGTTRRQLANLKTQLTTLQNSLKDNPDAPKSVTEAVQKLSDDVTNLQKRLFPPPDTGGGAGPPLPDEPRPLYFDILITAIGLDGYTAAPTADDMLRIDDLAKQLRTLIADVNKLIDEGVPRLNKQMSDAGLQIVNPGKKIPPP
;
A
#
# COMPACT_ATOMS: atom_id res chain seq x y z
N MET A 1 -0.09 -13.99 -6.95
CA MET A 1 -1.32 -13.29 -6.45
C MET A 1 -1.44 -13.21 -4.93
N LYS A 2 -1.09 -14.25 -4.15
CA LYS A 2 -1.22 -14.24 -2.67
C LYS A 2 -0.44 -13.10 -1.98
N SER A 3 0.76 -12.80 -2.47
CA SER A 3 1.59 -11.69 -2.00
C SER A 3 0.92 -10.33 -2.19
N ALA A 4 0.46 -9.99 -3.41
CA ALA A 4 -0.27 -8.76 -3.68
C ALA A 4 -1.53 -8.59 -2.80
N GLY A 5 -2.30 -9.66 -2.59
CA GLY A 5 -3.45 -9.65 -1.69
C GLY A 5 -3.07 -9.43 -0.22
N THR A 6 -1.95 -10.00 0.22
CA THR A 6 -1.40 -9.79 1.57
C THR A 6 -0.94 -8.33 1.74
N THR A 7 -0.23 -7.78 0.76
CA THR A 7 0.20 -6.38 0.74
C THR A 7 -0.98 -5.42 0.83
N ARG A 8 -2.06 -5.67 0.05
CA ARG A 8 -3.29 -4.87 0.11
C ARG A 8 -3.88 -4.81 1.50
N ARG A 9 -4.04 -5.97 2.15
CA ARG A 9 -4.63 -6.08 3.48
C ARG A 9 -3.78 -5.35 4.52
N GLN A 10 -2.46 -5.51 4.43
CA GLN A 10 -1.54 -4.84 5.34
C GLN A 10 -1.60 -3.32 5.20
N LEU A 11 -1.59 -2.78 3.97
CA LEU A 11 -1.74 -1.35 3.72
C LEU A 11 -3.11 -0.82 4.18
N ALA A 12 -4.19 -1.58 3.96
CA ALA A 12 -5.52 -1.20 4.44
C ALA A 12 -5.58 -1.12 5.97
N ASN A 13 -5.02 -2.11 6.67
CA ASN A 13 -4.96 -2.13 8.13
C ASN A 13 -4.14 -0.96 8.70
N LEU A 14 -3.00 -0.63 8.08
CA LEU A 14 -2.19 0.53 8.47
C LEU A 14 -2.95 1.83 8.24
N LYS A 15 -3.61 1.98 7.08
CA LYS A 15 -4.41 3.16 6.76
C LYS A 15 -5.51 3.39 7.79
N THR A 16 -6.28 2.35 8.13
CA THR A 16 -7.35 2.46 9.13
C THR A 16 -6.80 2.91 10.48
N GLN A 17 -5.70 2.31 10.95
CA GLN A 17 -5.06 2.70 12.22
C GLN A 17 -4.60 4.17 12.19
N LEU A 18 -3.97 4.60 11.09
CA LEU A 18 -3.51 5.98 10.94
C LEU A 18 -4.66 6.97 10.86
N THR A 19 -5.76 6.64 10.18
CA THR A 19 -6.96 7.48 10.16
C THR A 19 -7.59 7.62 11.55
N THR A 20 -7.71 6.52 12.30
CA THR A 20 -8.19 6.56 13.70
C THR A 20 -7.28 7.44 14.55
N LEU A 21 -5.96 7.30 14.39
CA LEU A 21 -5.00 8.11 15.11
C LEU A 21 -5.08 9.60 14.73
N GLN A 22 -5.19 9.93 13.45
CA GLN A 22 -5.38 11.31 12.99
C GLN A 22 -6.62 11.94 13.62
N ASN A 23 -7.72 11.20 13.70
CA ASN A 23 -8.94 11.70 14.34
C ASN A 23 -8.72 11.93 15.83
N SER A 24 -8.09 10.98 16.54
CA SER A 24 -7.74 11.17 17.96
C SER A 24 -6.79 12.34 18.21
N LEU A 25 -5.87 12.64 17.30
CA LEU A 25 -4.95 13.78 17.43
C LEU A 25 -5.63 15.12 17.14
N LYS A 26 -6.64 15.16 16.27
CA LYS A 26 -7.45 16.38 16.04
C LYS A 26 -8.24 16.76 17.30
N ASP A 27 -8.70 15.77 18.04
CA ASP A 27 -9.47 15.97 19.27
C ASP A 27 -8.57 16.20 20.51
N ASN A 28 -7.24 16.07 20.35
CA ASN A 28 -6.27 16.28 21.41
C ASN A 28 -5.46 17.58 21.20
N PRO A 29 -5.82 18.69 21.87
CA PRO A 29 -5.14 19.98 21.71
C PRO A 29 -3.70 19.97 22.22
N ASP A 30 -3.32 19.02 23.07
CA ASP A 30 -1.97 18.89 23.63
C ASP A 30 -1.04 18.03 22.75
N ALA A 31 -1.55 17.48 21.65
CA ALA A 31 -0.75 16.67 20.73
C ALA A 31 0.39 17.49 20.10
N PRO A 32 1.66 17.03 20.18
CA PRO A 32 2.76 17.72 19.54
C PRO A 32 2.58 17.78 18.02
N LYS A 33 2.78 18.96 17.42
CA LYS A 33 2.69 19.15 15.95
C LYS A 33 3.58 18.17 15.18
N SER A 34 4.77 17.89 15.71
CA SER A 34 5.70 16.91 15.14
C SER A 34 5.10 15.51 15.01
N VAL A 35 4.30 15.07 15.98
CA VAL A 35 3.61 13.77 15.94
C VAL A 35 2.50 13.81 14.88
N THR A 36 1.69 14.87 14.86
CA THR A 36 0.61 15.03 13.87
C THR A 36 1.15 15.04 12.44
N GLU A 37 2.25 15.75 12.19
CA GLU A 37 2.95 15.77 10.90
C GLU A 37 3.54 14.40 10.54
N ALA A 38 4.13 13.69 11.50
CA ALA A 38 4.67 12.35 11.28
C ALA A 38 3.58 11.33 10.94
N VAL A 39 2.43 11.39 11.61
CA VAL A 39 1.25 10.56 11.30
C VAL A 39 0.71 10.88 9.92
N GLN A 40 0.58 12.17 9.57
CA GLN A 40 0.11 12.59 8.25
C GLN A 40 1.04 12.08 7.15
N LYS A 41 2.35 12.28 7.30
CA LYS A 41 3.35 11.80 6.34
C LYS A 41 3.27 10.28 6.14
N LEU A 42 3.20 9.52 7.22
CA LEU A 42 3.10 8.06 7.13
C LEU A 42 1.76 7.62 6.48
N SER A 43 0.67 8.35 6.74
CA SER A 43 -0.62 8.12 6.08
C SER A 43 -0.57 8.38 4.58
N ASP A 44 0.15 9.42 4.16
CA ASP A 44 0.34 9.76 2.75
C ASP A 44 1.22 8.70 2.06
N ASP A 45 2.30 8.25 2.70
CA ASP A 45 3.16 7.17 2.20
C ASP A 45 2.37 5.87 2.01
N VAL A 46 1.55 5.48 3.00
CA VAL A 46 0.67 4.30 2.91
C VAL A 46 -0.36 4.47 1.78
N THR A 47 -0.95 5.66 1.63
CA THR A 47 -1.94 5.94 0.58
C THR A 47 -1.31 5.89 -0.82
N ASN A 48 -0.10 6.42 -0.99
CA ASN A 48 0.63 6.39 -2.24
C ASN A 48 1.00 4.95 -2.64
N LEU A 49 1.47 4.14 -1.69
CA LEU A 49 1.73 2.71 -1.93
C LEU A 49 0.45 1.93 -2.25
N GLN A 50 -0.65 2.27 -1.57
CA GLN A 50 -1.95 1.68 -1.87
C GLN A 50 -2.38 1.97 -3.30
N LYS A 51 -2.31 3.22 -3.76
CA LYS A 51 -2.67 3.65 -5.12
C LYS A 51 -1.82 2.97 -6.20
N ARG A 52 -0.50 2.80 -5.95
CA ARG A 52 0.40 2.08 -6.85
C ARG A 52 0.00 0.61 -7.03
N LEU A 53 -0.53 -0.01 -5.97
CA LEU A 53 -0.89 -1.43 -5.99
C LEU A 53 -2.34 -1.66 -6.46
N PHE A 54 -3.29 -0.92 -5.93
CA PHE A 54 -4.73 -1.06 -6.18
C PHE A 54 -5.37 0.31 -6.43
N PRO A 55 -6.45 0.37 -7.21
CA PRO A 55 -7.25 1.59 -7.27
C PRO A 55 -7.74 1.96 -5.86
N PRO A 56 -7.85 3.27 -5.54
CA PRO A 56 -8.54 3.68 -4.32
C PRO A 56 -9.97 3.11 -4.35
N PRO A 57 -10.53 2.70 -3.19
CA PRO A 57 -11.93 2.30 -3.14
C PRO A 57 -12.79 3.48 -3.59
N ASP A 58 -13.60 3.27 -4.62
CA ASP A 58 -14.56 4.25 -5.13
C ASP A 58 -15.40 4.79 -3.97
N THR A 59 -15.23 6.07 -3.66
CA THR A 59 -16.08 6.78 -2.69
C THR A 59 -17.35 7.36 -3.31
N GLY A 60 -17.67 6.99 -4.55
CA GLY A 60 -18.90 7.39 -5.24
C GLY A 60 -19.24 6.39 -6.34
N GLY A 61 -20.51 6.01 -6.44
CA GLY A 61 -20.99 5.05 -7.43
C GLY A 61 -20.63 5.47 -8.85
N GLY A 62 -19.91 4.60 -9.56
CA GLY A 62 -19.58 4.75 -10.97
C GLY A 62 -18.21 5.37 -11.22
N ALA A 63 -17.13 4.61 -11.05
CA ALA A 63 -15.89 4.92 -11.75
C ALA A 63 -16.09 4.72 -13.25
N GLY A 64 -16.14 5.84 -13.98
CA GLY A 64 -15.82 5.84 -15.40
C GLY A 64 -14.41 5.30 -15.65
N PRO A 65 -14.03 5.08 -16.93
CA PRO A 65 -12.71 4.59 -17.27
C PRO A 65 -11.61 5.47 -16.65
N PRO A 66 -10.46 4.86 -16.23
CA PRO A 66 -9.35 5.60 -15.65
C PRO A 66 -8.94 6.77 -16.55
N LEU A 67 -8.54 7.90 -15.93
CA LEU A 67 -8.03 9.05 -16.67
C LEU A 67 -6.87 8.60 -17.57
N PRO A 68 -6.78 9.10 -18.83
CA PRO A 68 -5.79 8.63 -19.80
C PRO A 68 -4.33 8.70 -19.33
N ASP A 69 -4.02 9.63 -18.43
CA ASP A 69 -2.66 9.90 -17.95
C ASP A 69 -2.37 9.35 -16.54
N GLU A 70 -3.33 8.72 -15.86
CA GLU A 70 -3.06 8.11 -14.56
C GLU A 70 -2.44 6.72 -14.75
N PRO A 71 -1.24 6.44 -14.20
CA PRO A 71 -0.61 5.14 -14.36
C PRO A 71 -1.53 4.06 -13.79
N ARG A 72 -1.81 3.02 -14.59
CA ARG A 72 -2.66 1.92 -14.16
C ARG A 72 -2.05 1.26 -12.91
N PRO A 73 -2.87 0.96 -11.88
CA PRO A 73 -2.40 0.22 -10.71
C PRO A 73 -1.81 -1.15 -11.10
N LEU A 74 -0.71 -1.52 -10.44
CA LEU A 74 0.04 -2.76 -10.75
C LEU A 74 -0.84 -4.02 -10.69
N TYR A 75 -1.84 -4.06 -9.81
CA TYR A 75 -2.76 -5.18 -9.73
C TYR A 75 -3.53 -5.43 -11.04
N PHE A 76 -3.93 -4.38 -11.76
CA PHE A 76 -4.64 -4.55 -13.03
C PHE A 76 -3.74 -5.13 -14.11
N ASP A 77 -2.48 -4.67 -14.19
CA ASP A 77 -1.53 -5.25 -15.14
C ASP A 77 -1.25 -6.73 -14.83
N ILE A 78 -1.10 -7.09 -13.56
CA ILE A 78 -0.99 -8.49 -13.13
C ILE A 78 -2.24 -9.30 -13.52
N LEU A 79 -3.43 -8.74 -13.30
CA LEU A 79 -4.69 -9.43 -13.59
C LEU A 79 -4.89 -9.65 -15.10
N ILE A 80 -4.65 -8.62 -15.91
CA ILE A 80 -4.80 -8.68 -17.38
C ILE A 80 -3.81 -9.70 -17.95
N THR A 81 -2.55 -9.68 -17.52
CA THR A 81 -1.56 -10.68 -17.95
C THR A 81 -1.96 -12.09 -17.51
N ALA A 82 -2.44 -12.28 -16.28
CA ALA A 82 -2.89 -13.60 -15.82
C ALA A 82 -4.08 -14.14 -16.63
N ILE A 83 -5.10 -13.32 -16.89
CA ILE A 83 -6.28 -13.71 -17.70
C ILE A 83 -5.87 -14.04 -19.14
N GLY A 84 -4.97 -13.25 -19.73
CA GLY A 84 -4.47 -13.49 -21.08
C GLY A 84 -3.76 -14.84 -21.23
N LEU A 85 -3.04 -15.27 -20.20
CA LEU A 85 -2.35 -16.56 -20.15
C LEU A 85 -3.30 -17.73 -19.89
N ASP A 86 -4.27 -17.56 -18.97
CA ASP A 86 -5.26 -18.61 -18.67
C ASP A 86 -6.18 -18.91 -19.86
N GLY A 87 -6.40 -17.93 -20.75
CA GLY A 87 -7.20 -18.09 -21.97
C GLY A 87 -6.44 -18.72 -23.15
N TYR A 88 -5.13 -18.95 -23.03
CA TYR A 88 -4.28 -19.49 -24.10
C TYR A 88 -3.94 -20.96 -23.84
N THR A 89 -4.22 -21.84 -24.81
CA THR A 89 -3.88 -23.27 -24.74
C THR A 89 -2.43 -23.58 -25.15
N ALA A 90 -1.71 -22.57 -25.64
CA ALA A 90 -0.29 -22.66 -25.99
C ALA A 90 0.60 -22.18 -24.84
N ALA A 91 1.87 -22.58 -24.86
CA ALA A 91 2.86 -22.10 -23.89
C ALA A 91 3.04 -20.57 -24.01
N PRO A 92 3.29 -19.84 -22.89
CA PRO A 92 3.54 -18.40 -22.91
C PRO A 92 4.69 -18.02 -23.85
N THR A 93 4.57 -16.89 -24.53
CA THR A 93 5.62 -16.39 -25.43
C THR A 93 6.80 -15.80 -24.64
N ALA A 94 7.93 -15.57 -25.31
CA ALA A 94 9.07 -14.89 -24.70
C ALA A 94 8.72 -13.48 -24.18
N ASP A 95 7.87 -12.76 -24.90
CA ASP A 95 7.40 -11.43 -24.51
C ASP A 95 6.48 -11.50 -23.28
N ASP A 96 5.61 -12.52 -23.19
CA ASP A 96 4.80 -12.76 -22.01
C ASP A 96 5.68 -13.04 -20.78
N MET A 97 6.73 -13.85 -20.95
CA MET A 97 7.67 -14.16 -19.88
C MET A 97 8.42 -12.91 -19.39
N LEU A 98 8.83 -12.03 -20.31
CA LEU A 98 9.44 -10.74 -19.96
C LEU A 98 8.45 -9.83 -19.20
N ARG A 99 7.19 -9.77 -19.65
CA ARG A 99 6.12 -9.03 -18.98
C ARG A 99 5.89 -9.54 -17.56
N ILE A 100 5.84 -10.85 -17.36
CA ILE A 100 5.68 -11.48 -16.03
C ILE A 100 6.85 -11.12 -15.12
N ASP A 101 8.09 -11.22 -15.61
CA ASP A 101 9.28 -10.90 -14.82
C ASP A 101 9.32 -9.42 -14.40
N ASP A 102 8.95 -8.52 -15.31
CA ASP A 102 8.84 -7.10 -15.00
C ASP A 102 7.77 -6.81 -13.93
N LEU A 103 6.57 -7.37 -14.08
CA LEU A 103 5.50 -7.23 -13.08
C LEU A 103 5.89 -7.83 -11.73
N ALA A 104 6.62 -8.95 -11.72
CA ALA A 104 7.16 -9.55 -10.51
C ALA A 104 8.19 -8.64 -9.82
N LYS A 105 9.09 -7.99 -10.59
CA LYS A 105 10.05 -7.00 -10.06
C LYS A 105 9.34 -5.80 -9.47
N GLN A 106 8.35 -5.24 -10.17
CA GLN A 106 7.56 -4.11 -9.66
C GLN A 106 6.85 -4.48 -8.34
N LEU A 107 6.28 -5.68 -8.25
CA LEU A 107 5.64 -6.16 -7.02
C LEU A 107 6.65 -6.37 -5.87
N ARG A 108 7.84 -6.90 -6.16
CA ARG A 108 8.93 -7.05 -5.18
C ARG A 108 9.34 -5.69 -4.61
N THR A 109 9.55 -4.70 -5.48
CA THR A 109 9.89 -3.33 -5.07
C THR A 109 8.81 -2.74 -4.17
N LEU A 110 7.54 -2.89 -4.55
CA LEU A 110 6.43 -2.38 -3.74
C LEU A 110 6.35 -3.08 -2.37
N ILE A 111 6.56 -4.40 -2.31
CA ILE A 111 6.62 -5.15 -1.05
C ILE A 111 7.80 -4.69 -0.18
N ALA A 112 8.95 -4.40 -0.79
CA ALA A 112 10.10 -3.86 -0.08
C ALA A 112 9.80 -2.47 0.52
N ASP A 113 9.13 -1.59 -0.24
CA ASP A 113 8.69 -0.28 0.24
C ASP A 113 7.73 -0.42 1.44
N VAL A 114 6.77 -1.35 1.36
CA VAL A 114 5.83 -1.61 2.48
C VAL A 114 6.57 -2.16 3.70
N ASN A 115 7.47 -3.12 3.50
CA ASN A 115 8.26 -3.69 4.60
C ASN A 115 9.16 -2.63 5.26
N LYS A 116 9.69 -1.67 4.49
CA LYS A 116 10.43 -0.53 5.03
C LYS A 116 9.56 0.37 5.91
N LEU A 117 8.31 0.62 5.53
CA LEU A 117 7.36 1.34 6.41
C LEU A 117 7.11 0.57 7.71
N ILE A 118 6.98 -0.75 7.64
CA ILE A 118 6.75 -1.61 8.82
C ILE A 118 7.98 -1.63 9.74
N ASP A 119 9.19 -1.68 9.18
CA ASP A 119 10.44 -1.83 9.94
C ASP A 119 11.01 -0.52 10.47
N GLU A 120 10.82 0.57 9.72
CA GLU A 120 11.46 1.85 10.02
C GLU A 120 10.44 2.95 10.28
N GLY A 121 9.39 3.03 9.45
CA GLY A 121 8.38 4.09 9.51
C GLY A 121 7.53 4.03 10.77
N VAL A 122 6.88 2.89 11.01
CA VAL A 122 6.02 2.69 12.18
C VAL A 122 6.80 2.73 13.50
N PRO A 123 7.96 2.07 13.65
CA PRO A 123 8.73 2.17 14.90
C PRO A 123 9.22 3.59 15.20
N ARG A 124 9.61 4.35 14.16
CA ARG A 124 9.99 5.77 14.32
C ARG A 124 8.81 6.61 14.79
N LEU A 125 7.62 6.42 14.21
CA LEU A 125 6.40 7.07 14.68
C LEU A 125 6.09 6.68 16.13
N ASN A 126 6.10 5.38 16.44
CA ASN A 126 5.80 4.87 17.77
C ASN A 126 6.73 5.44 18.84
N LYS A 127 8.01 5.66 18.51
CA LYS A 127 8.94 6.34 19.43
C LYS A 127 8.48 7.77 19.73
N GLN A 128 8.18 8.56 18.70
CA GLN A 128 7.70 9.94 18.89
C GLN A 128 6.37 10.00 19.66
N MET A 129 5.48 9.04 19.40
CA MET A 129 4.21 8.93 20.12
C MET A 129 4.42 8.55 21.59
N SER A 130 5.31 7.59 21.87
CA SER A 130 5.65 7.19 23.23
C SER A 130 6.27 8.34 24.02
N ASP A 131 7.19 9.10 23.40
CA ASP A 131 7.82 10.28 24.00
C ASP A 131 6.78 11.38 24.32
N ALA A 132 5.68 11.42 23.56
CA ALA A 132 4.55 12.32 23.75
C ALA A 132 3.44 11.75 24.66
N GLY A 133 3.62 10.56 25.25
CA GLY A 133 2.60 9.90 26.09
C GLY A 133 1.36 9.41 25.34
N LEU A 134 1.45 9.23 24.02
CA LEU A 134 0.35 8.80 23.15
C LEU A 134 0.37 7.29 22.91
N GLN A 135 -0.80 6.72 22.60
CA GLN A 135 -0.95 5.29 22.29
C GLN A 135 -0.27 4.92 20.96
N ILE A 136 0.61 3.92 20.98
CA ILE A 136 1.36 3.47 19.79
C ILE A 136 0.50 2.69 18.78
N VAL A 137 0.96 2.66 17.52
CA VAL A 137 0.34 1.94 16.39
C VAL A 137 0.95 0.55 16.24
N ASN A 138 0.16 -0.43 15.80
CA ASN A 138 0.68 -1.77 15.53
C ASN A 138 1.33 -1.82 14.13
N PRO A 139 2.65 -2.12 14.02
CA PRO A 139 3.33 -2.23 12.72
C PRO A 139 2.81 -3.37 11.84
N GLY A 140 2.18 -4.39 12.44
CA GLY A 140 1.74 -5.60 11.76
C GLY A 140 2.91 -6.52 11.38
N LYS A 141 2.71 -7.38 10.37
CA LYS A 141 3.70 -8.40 9.99
C LYS A 141 4.32 -8.08 8.64
N LYS A 142 5.62 -8.38 8.51
CA LYS A 142 6.34 -8.33 7.22
C LYS A 142 5.62 -9.18 6.18
N ILE A 143 5.61 -8.68 4.95
CA ILE A 143 5.07 -9.38 3.81
C ILE A 143 6.23 -10.17 3.17
N PRO A 144 6.09 -11.49 2.98
CA PRO A 144 7.10 -12.27 2.29
C PRO A 144 7.18 -11.86 0.82
N PRO A 145 8.35 -12.01 0.17
CA PRO A 145 8.48 -11.76 -1.26
C PRO A 145 7.51 -12.64 -2.08
N PRO A 146 7.11 -12.17 -3.28
CA PRO A 146 6.14 -12.82 -4.15
C PRO A 146 6.68 -14.11 -4.79
#